data_AF-A0A847JNQ3-F1
#
_entry.id   AF-A0A847JNQ3-F1
#
_cell.length_a   1.000
_cell.length_b   1.000
_cell.length_c   1.000
_cell.angle_alpha   90.00
_cell.angle_beta   90.00
_cell.angle_gamma   90.00
#
_symmetry.space_group_name_H-M   'P 1'
#
loop_
_entity.id
_entity.type
_entity.pdbx_description
1 polymer ?
#
loop_
_entity_poly.entity_id
_entity_poly.type
_entity_poly.pdbx_seq_one_letter_code
_entity_poly.pdbx_strand_id
1 'polypeptide(L)'
;MTAASVKKPAGRAGKGSGNCISSNNITNIANNVKLPEWIIEKLAKIAARTDIWQLEQEEIAILAAEIRNFPESAKILSADFRQKVQAEKPRELEPIERAAIIIIAWDWRDVADIYRNCSLMEKVTARLDALAFVLRKEAET
;
A
#
# COMPACT_ATOMS: atom_id res chain seq x y z
N MET A 1 4.23 12.58 75.75
CA MET A 1 3.79 11.25 75.24
C MET A 1 3.50 11.44 73.75
N THR A 2 4.53 11.29 72.92
CA THR A 2 4.91 10.10 72.11
C THR A 2 4.37 10.19 70.68
N ALA A 3 5.33 10.26 69.75
CA ALA A 3 5.15 10.36 68.31
C ALA A 3 4.53 9.09 67.70
N ALA A 4 3.82 9.24 66.60
CA ALA A 4 3.46 8.14 65.70
C ALA A 4 3.78 8.52 64.26
N SER A 5 4.90 7.97 63.78
CA SER A 5 5.36 7.99 62.39
C SER A 5 4.40 7.19 61.49
N VAL A 6 4.02 7.76 60.34
CA VAL A 6 3.34 7.01 59.28
C VAL A 6 4.18 7.04 57.99
N LYS A 7 4.44 5.82 57.49
CA LYS A 7 5.35 5.43 56.40
C LYS A 7 5.08 6.13 55.07
N LYS A 8 6.17 6.52 54.38
CA LYS A 8 6.22 6.77 52.93
C LYS A 8 5.95 5.47 52.16
N PRO A 9 5.13 5.46 51.10
CA PRO A 9 5.17 4.38 50.12
C PRO A 9 6.38 4.55 49.19
N ALA A 10 7.02 3.42 48.93
CA ALA A 10 8.14 3.24 48.03
C ALA A 10 7.73 3.46 46.57
N GLY A 11 8.73 3.78 45.74
CA GLY A 11 8.55 4.34 44.41
C GLY A 11 7.94 3.41 43.36
N ARG A 12 7.53 4.04 42.28
CA ARG A 12 7.43 3.41 40.97
C ARG A 12 8.16 4.28 39.96
N ALA A 13 9.42 3.88 39.72
CA ALA A 13 10.12 4.21 38.50
C ALA A 13 9.32 3.64 37.33
N GLY A 14 9.03 4.51 36.37
CA GLY A 14 8.23 4.21 35.20
C GLY A 14 8.13 5.46 34.35
N LYS A 15 9.29 6.06 34.03
CA LYS A 15 9.39 7.08 33.00
C LYS A 15 9.16 6.35 31.69
N GLY A 16 7.88 6.15 31.35
CA GLY A 16 7.47 5.69 30.04
C GLY A 16 8.00 6.71 29.06
N SER A 17 9.13 6.39 28.43
CA SER A 17 9.56 7.00 27.18
C SER A 17 8.53 6.59 26.14
N GLY A 18 7.36 7.24 26.19
CA GLY A 18 6.43 7.26 25.09
C GLY A 18 7.21 7.86 23.94
N ASN A 19 7.55 7.01 22.97
CA ASN A 19 8.17 7.42 21.73
C ASN A 19 7.14 8.34 21.05
N CYS A 20 7.23 9.63 21.33
CA CYS A 20 6.49 10.65 20.63
C CYS A 20 7.07 10.66 19.21
N ILE A 21 6.51 9.79 18.37
CA ILE A 21 6.56 9.96 16.93
C ILE A 21 5.89 11.31 16.69
N SER A 22 6.72 12.35 16.66
CA SER A 22 6.29 13.73 16.48
C SER A 22 5.44 13.79 15.21
N SER A 23 4.26 14.40 15.31
CA SER A 23 3.36 14.65 14.19
C SER A 23 4.08 15.32 13.01
N ASN A 24 5.19 16.02 13.28
CA ASN A 24 6.06 16.66 12.30
C ASN A 24 6.86 15.67 11.42
N ASN A 25 7.18 14.48 11.92
CA ASN A 25 7.81 13.43 11.11
C ASN A 25 6.80 12.76 10.19
N ILE A 26 5.54 12.63 10.60
CA ILE A 26 4.47 12.06 9.77
C ILE A 26 4.12 13.03 8.63
N THR A 27 4.04 14.33 8.89
CA THR A 27 3.85 15.34 7.84
C THR A 27 5.07 15.46 6.93
N ASN A 28 6.31 15.37 7.43
CA ASN A 28 7.49 15.34 6.56
C ASN A 28 7.59 14.07 5.70
N ILE A 29 7.19 12.90 6.22
CA ILE A 29 7.10 11.66 5.43
C ILE A 29 5.97 11.77 4.40
N ALA A 30 4.82 12.32 4.76
CA ALA A 30 3.71 12.55 3.83
C ALA A 30 4.04 13.58 2.74
N ASN A 31 4.85 14.60 3.05
CA ASN A 31 5.28 15.64 2.12
C ASN A 31 6.42 15.19 1.19
N ASN A 32 7.18 14.15 1.55
CA ASN A 32 8.27 13.63 0.72
C ASN A 32 7.81 12.63 -0.36
N VAL A 33 6.53 12.30 -0.35
CA VAL A 33 5.91 11.42 -1.33
C VAL A 33 5.18 12.30 -2.33
N LYS A 34 5.93 12.88 -3.28
CA LYS A 34 5.30 13.56 -4.40
C LYS A 34 4.76 12.51 -5.36
N LEU A 35 3.50 12.13 -5.18
CA LEU A 35 2.75 11.52 -6.27
C LEU A 35 2.49 12.58 -7.35
N PRO A 36 2.56 12.21 -8.64
CA PRO A 36 2.11 13.06 -9.73
C PRO A 36 0.67 13.55 -9.50
N GLU A 37 0.38 14.79 -9.91
CA GLU A 37 -0.93 15.43 -9.72
C GLU A 37 -2.07 14.59 -10.33
N TRP A 38 -1.84 14.01 -11.52
CA TRP A 38 -2.82 13.15 -12.19
C TRP A 38 -3.17 11.88 -11.37
N ILE A 39 -2.20 11.32 -10.62
CA ILE A 39 -2.42 10.17 -9.73
C ILE A 39 -3.26 10.60 -8.54
N ILE A 40 -2.93 11.74 -7.93
CA ILE A 40 -3.67 12.29 -6.79
C ILE A 40 -5.13 12.54 -7.18
N GLU A 41 -5.37 13.19 -8.32
CA GLU A 41 -6.73 13.42 -8.83
C GLU A 41 -7.49 12.12 -9.07
N LYS A 42 -6.82 11.10 -9.62
CA LYS A 42 -7.46 9.81 -9.89
C LYS A 42 -7.79 9.07 -8.61
N LEU A 43 -6.88 9.03 -7.63
CA LEU A 43 -7.14 8.45 -6.31
C LEU A 43 -8.29 9.17 -5.58
N ALA A 44 -8.37 10.50 -5.69
CA ALA A 44 -9.48 11.26 -5.11
C ALA A 44 -10.83 10.87 -5.75
N LYS A 45 -10.89 10.69 -7.07
CA LYS A 45 -12.09 10.22 -7.78
C LYS A 45 -12.50 8.81 -7.36
N ILE A 46 -11.53 7.92 -7.14
CA ILE A 46 -11.77 6.55 -6.66
C ILE A 46 -12.29 6.57 -5.21
N ALA A 47 -11.63 7.32 -4.33
CA ALA A 47 -11.99 7.44 -2.92
C ALA A 47 -13.40 8.03 -2.70
N ALA A 48 -13.88 8.86 -3.64
CA ALA A 48 -15.25 9.37 -3.62
C ALA A 48 -16.32 8.30 -3.88
N ARG A 49 -15.94 7.12 -4.41
CA ARG A 49 -16.86 6.05 -4.82
C ARG A 49 -16.67 4.75 -4.07
N THR A 50 -15.52 4.54 -3.42
CA THR A 50 -15.17 3.27 -2.79
C THR A 50 -14.20 3.50 -1.64
N ASP A 51 -14.26 2.61 -0.65
CA ASP A 51 -13.26 2.57 0.42
C ASP A 51 -11.90 2.18 -0.16
N ILE A 52 -11.04 3.17 -0.31
CA ILE A 52 -9.72 3.01 -0.93
C ILE A 52 -8.78 2.13 -0.09
N TRP A 53 -8.98 2.08 1.23
CA TRP A 53 -8.16 1.28 2.12
C TRP A 53 -8.55 -0.19 2.02
N GLN A 54 -9.85 -0.47 1.97
CA GLN A 54 -10.32 -1.82 1.73
C GLN A 54 -9.88 -2.32 0.36
N LEU A 55 -10.06 -1.49 -0.68
CA LEU A 55 -9.64 -1.81 -2.04
C LEU A 55 -8.15 -2.13 -2.11
N GLU A 56 -7.30 -1.32 -1.48
CA GLU A 56 -5.86 -1.57 -1.44
C GLU A 56 -5.50 -2.95 -0.85
N GLN A 57 -6.10 -3.31 0.28
CA GLN A 57 -5.81 -4.58 0.96
C GLN A 57 -6.24 -5.78 0.11
N GLU A 58 -7.46 -5.73 -0.43
CA GLU A 58 -8.01 -6.79 -1.28
C GLU A 58 -7.13 -6.99 -2.52
N GLU A 59 -6.75 -5.89 -3.17
CA GLU A 59 -6.03 -5.96 -4.44
C GLU A 59 -4.56 -6.34 -4.29
N ILE A 60 -3.93 -6.00 -3.17
CA ILE A 60 -2.59 -6.51 -2.84
C ILE A 60 -2.63 -8.03 -2.62
N ALA A 61 -3.64 -8.55 -1.92
CA ALA A 61 -3.80 -9.99 -1.72
C ALA A 61 -4.08 -10.72 -3.05
N ILE A 62 -4.93 -10.16 -3.91
CA ILE A 62 -5.21 -10.71 -5.24
C ILE A 62 -3.94 -10.70 -6.09
N LEU A 63 -3.22 -9.58 -6.15
CA LEU A 63 -1.98 -9.46 -6.92
C LEU A 63 -0.90 -10.43 -6.42
N ALA A 64 -0.78 -10.60 -5.10
CA ALA A 64 0.13 -11.59 -4.51
C ALA A 64 -0.21 -13.01 -4.97
N ALA A 65 -1.51 -13.35 -5.03
CA ALA A 65 -1.98 -14.62 -5.57
C ALA A 65 -1.71 -14.75 -7.07
N GLU A 66 -1.92 -13.70 -7.87
CA GLU A 66 -1.60 -13.69 -9.30
C GLU A 66 -0.10 -13.92 -9.54
N ILE A 67 0.79 -13.24 -8.80
CA ILE A 67 2.24 -13.41 -8.91
C ILE A 67 2.65 -14.85 -8.56
N ARG A 68 2.04 -15.46 -7.54
CA ARG A 68 2.32 -16.86 -7.15
C ARG A 68 1.86 -17.87 -8.20
N ASN A 69 0.69 -17.67 -8.78
CA ASN A 69 0.07 -18.63 -9.71
C ASN A 69 0.53 -18.44 -11.16
N PHE A 70 0.97 -17.24 -11.54
CA PHE A 70 1.42 -16.88 -12.89
C PHE A 70 2.83 -16.26 -12.87
N PRO A 71 3.85 -17.01 -12.38
CA PRO A 71 5.18 -16.46 -12.14
C PRO A 71 5.88 -16.01 -13.44
N GLU A 72 5.58 -16.66 -14.57
CA GLU A 72 6.14 -16.31 -15.88
C GLU A 72 5.62 -14.95 -16.37
N SER A 73 4.30 -14.73 -16.31
CA SER A 73 3.69 -13.43 -16.63
C SER A 73 4.18 -12.33 -15.68
N ALA A 74 4.34 -12.65 -14.40
CA ALA A 74 4.80 -11.68 -13.41
C ALA A 74 6.23 -11.19 -13.62
N LYS A 75 7.06 -11.84 -14.46
CA LYS A 75 8.44 -11.40 -14.75
C LYS A 75 8.53 -10.02 -15.38
N ILE A 76 7.44 -9.48 -15.93
CA ILE A 76 7.40 -8.10 -16.41
C ILE A 76 7.54 -7.07 -15.28
N LEU A 77 7.19 -7.46 -14.05
CA LEU A 77 7.36 -6.66 -12.86
C LEU A 77 8.76 -6.87 -12.24
N SER A 78 9.30 -5.84 -11.61
CA SER A 78 10.60 -5.94 -10.93
C SER A 78 10.56 -7.01 -9.83
N ALA A 79 11.71 -7.66 -9.58
CA ALA A 79 11.80 -8.69 -8.54
C ALA A 79 11.52 -8.11 -7.14
N ASP A 80 12.01 -6.89 -6.87
CA ASP A 80 11.78 -6.18 -5.61
C ASP A 80 10.29 -5.92 -5.36
N PHE A 81 9.58 -5.36 -6.35
CA PHE A 81 8.15 -5.12 -6.23
C PHE A 81 7.37 -6.42 -6.02
N ARG A 82 7.69 -7.48 -6.77
CA ARG A 82 7.05 -8.79 -6.60
C ARG A 82 7.23 -9.33 -5.18
N GLN A 83 8.42 -9.18 -4.59
CA GLN A 83 8.70 -9.64 -3.23
C GLN A 83 7.91 -8.83 -2.20
N LYS A 84 7.85 -7.50 -2.34
CA LYS A 84 7.05 -6.62 -1.46
C LYS A 84 5.56 -6.96 -1.51
N VAL A 85 5.00 -7.15 -2.71
CA VAL A 85 3.60 -7.53 -2.88
C VAL A 85 3.31 -8.89 -2.25
N GLN A 86 4.20 -9.87 -2.41
CA GLN A 86 4.05 -11.19 -1.80
C GLN A 86 4.10 -11.18 -0.27
N ALA A 87 4.68 -10.14 0.35
CA ALA A 87 4.62 -9.96 1.80
C ALA A 87 3.24 -9.52 2.29
N GLU A 88 2.34 -9.12 1.38
CA GLU A 88 0.95 -8.71 1.64
C GLU A 88 0.83 -7.62 2.71
N LYS A 89 1.84 -6.74 2.79
CA LYS A 89 1.89 -5.61 3.73
C LYS A 89 1.98 -4.30 2.94
N PRO A 90 0.89 -3.53 2.84
CA PRO A 90 0.91 -2.31 2.03
C PRO A 90 1.92 -1.28 2.48
N ARG A 91 2.32 -1.29 3.75
CA ARG A 91 3.35 -0.37 4.29
C ARG A 91 4.77 -0.64 3.80
N GLU A 92 5.03 -1.83 3.26
CA GLU A 92 6.34 -2.18 2.66
C GLU A 92 6.42 -1.76 1.18
N LEU A 93 5.29 -1.34 0.59
CA LEU A 93 5.23 -0.81 -0.77
C LEU A 93 5.44 0.70 -0.77
N GLU A 94 6.12 1.17 -1.81
CA GLU A 94 6.25 2.60 -2.08
C GLU A 94 4.87 3.21 -2.36
N PRO A 95 4.64 4.48 -2.03
CA PRO A 95 3.32 5.08 -2.26
C PRO A 95 2.88 5.08 -3.72
N ILE A 96 3.83 5.18 -4.65
CA ILE A 96 3.53 5.05 -6.08
C ILE A 96 3.10 3.63 -6.46
N GLU A 97 3.73 2.62 -5.86
CA GLU A 97 3.38 1.21 -6.07
C GLU A 97 1.96 0.94 -5.58
N ARG A 98 1.63 1.44 -4.38
CA ARG A 98 0.29 1.38 -3.80
C ARG A 98 -0.75 2.08 -4.68
N ALA A 99 -0.45 3.30 -5.12
CA ALA A 99 -1.32 4.07 -6.00
C ALA A 99 -1.57 3.36 -7.34
N ALA A 100 -0.52 2.81 -7.95
CA ALA A 100 -0.62 2.07 -9.21
C ALA A 100 -1.51 0.83 -9.07
N ILE A 101 -1.37 0.07 -7.97
CA ILE A 101 -2.22 -1.10 -7.69
C ILE A 101 -3.69 -0.68 -7.63
N ILE A 102 -4.01 0.36 -6.86
CA ILE A 102 -5.38 0.86 -6.69
C ILE A 102 -5.97 1.33 -8.02
N ILE A 103 -5.20 2.14 -8.77
CA ILE A 103 -5.65 2.69 -10.06
C ILE A 103 -5.93 1.57 -11.06
N ILE A 104 -5.00 0.61 -11.19
CA ILE A 104 -5.19 -0.51 -12.12
C ILE A 104 -6.36 -1.38 -11.69
N ALA A 105 -6.49 -1.69 -10.40
CA ALA A 105 -7.63 -2.46 -9.92
C ALA A 105 -8.97 -1.78 -10.21
N TRP A 106 -9.04 -0.46 -10.03
CA TRP A 106 -10.22 0.32 -10.36
C TRP A 106 -10.53 0.29 -11.86
N ASP A 107 -9.56 0.64 -12.70
CA ASP A 107 -9.73 0.66 -14.16
C ASP A 107 -10.08 -0.74 -14.71
N TRP A 108 -9.50 -1.80 -14.12
CA TRP A 108 -9.73 -3.16 -14.55
C TRP A 108 -11.20 -3.59 -14.42
N ARG A 109 -11.95 -3.02 -13.46
CA ARG A 109 -13.40 -3.29 -13.30
C ARG A 109 -14.19 -2.88 -14.53
N ASP A 110 -13.83 -1.76 -15.16
CA ASP A 110 -14.50 -1.24 -16.34
C ASP A 110 -14.05 -1.94 -17.63
N VAL A 111 -12.86 -2.54 -17.63
CA VAL A 111 -12.23 -3.17 -18.81
C VAL A 111 -12.42 -4.69 -18.84
N ALA A 112 -12.75 -5.32 -17.70
CA ALA A 112 -12.89 -6.77 -17.57
C ALA A 112 -13.87 -7.40 -18.59
N ASP A 113 -14.93 -6.66 -18.96
CA ASP A 113 -15.92 -7.11 -19.95
C ASP A 113 -15.36 -7.24 -21.37
N ILE A 114 -14.34 -6.44 -21.73
CA ILE A 114 -13.67 -6.52 -23.04
C ILE A 114 -12.95 -7.86 -23.16
N TYR A 115 -12.41 -8.36 -22.05
CA TYR A 115 -11.71 -9.63 -21.98
C TYR A 115 -12.64 -10.82 -21.70
N ARG A 116 -13.96 -10.68 -21.81
CA ARG A 116 -14.91 -11.75 -21.44
C ARG A 116 -14.59 -13.10 -22.09
N ASN A 117 -14.15 -13.10 -23.34
CA ASN A 117 -13.81 -14.30 -24.11
C ASN A 117 -12.34 -14.75 -24.00
N CYS A 118 -11.50 -14.00 -23.28
CA CYS A 118 -10.10 -14.34 -23.07
C CYS A 118 -9.94 -15.36 -21.94
N SER A 119 -8.88 -16.15 -22.04
CA SER A 119 -8.43 -17.05 -20.97
C SER A 119 -8.04 -16.26 -19.71
N LEU A 120 -8.03 -16.96 -18.57
CA LEU A 120 -7.59 -16.36 -17.31
C LEU A 120 -6.14 -15.85 -17.40
N MET A 121 -5.27 -16.60 -18.06
CA MET A 121 -3.86 -16.22 -18.24
C MET A 121 -3.72 -14.93 -19.04
N GLU A 122 -4.48 -14.76 -20.13
CA GLU A 122 -4.46 -13.52 -20.93
C GLU A 122 -4.95 -12.32 -20.13
N LYS A 123 -5.98 -12.49 -19.30
CA LYS A 123 -6.48 -11.45 -18.39
C LYS A 123 -5.41 -11.03 -17.39
N VAL A 124 -4.79 -12.00 -16.72
CA VAL A 124 -3.75 -11.73 -15.72
C VAL A 124 -2.54 -11.07 -16.38
N THR A 125 -2.07 -11.58 -17.51
CA THR A 125 -0.94 -10.97 -18.25
C THR A 125 -1.25 -9.53 -18.64
N ALA A 126 -2.42 -9.25 -19.23
CA ALA A 126 -2.79 -7.88 -19.61
C ALA A 126 -2.89 -6.93 -18.41
N ARG A 127 -3.40 -7.41 -17.27
CA ARG A 127 -3.44 -6.64 -16.01
C ARG A 127 -2.03 -6.32 -15.50
N LEU A 128 -1.14 -7.32 -15.48
CA LEU A 128 0.26 -7.16 -15.04
C LEU A 128 1.04 -6.25 -15.99
N ASP A 129 0.78 -6.31 -17.29
CA ASP A 129 1.35 -5.41 -18.30
C ASP A 129 0.93 -3.96 -18.07
N ALA A 130 -0.36 -3.73 -17.81
CA ALA A 130 -0.88 -2.41 -17.48
C ALA A 130 -0.24 -1.85 -16.21
N LEU A 131 -0.09 -2.68 -15.17
CA LEU A 131 0.59 -2.30 -13.93
C LEU A 131 2.06 -1.96 -14.19
N ALA A 132 2.80 -2.80 -14.92
CA ALA A 132 4.19 -2.56 -15.27
C ALA A 132 4.37 -1.30 -16.11
N PHE A 133 3.38 -0.94 -16.95
CA PHE A 133 3.39 0.30 -17.71
C PHE A 133 3.28 1.53 -16.81
N VAL A 134 2.32 1.52 -15.86
CA VAL A 134 2.17 2.62 -14.89
C VAL A 134 3.42 2.77 -14.03
N LEU A 135 4.00 1.68 -13.55
CA LEU A 135 5.22 1.71 -12.73
C LEU A 135 6.46 2.20 -13.50
N ARG A 136 6.55 1.93 -14.81
CA ARG A 136 7.68 2.37 -15.65
C ARG A 136 7.61 3.83 -16.06
N LYS A 137 6.42 4.32 -16.43
CA LYS A 137 6.24 5.72 -16.85
C LYS A 137 6.73 6.72 -15.81
N GLU A 138 6.66 6.35 -14.54
CA GLU A 138 7.04 7.21 -13.42
C GLU A 138 8.51 7.03 -13.00
N ALA A 139 9.22 6.03 -13.56
CA ALA A 139 10.67 5.93 -13.40
C ALA A 139 11.45 6.88 -14.34
N GLU A 140 10.76 7.43 -15.36
CA GLU A 140 11.33 8.27 -16.42
C GLU A 140 11.11 9.77 -16.22
N THR A 141 10.35 10.17 -15.19
CA THR A 141 10.01 11.56 -14.83
C THR A 141 10.67 12.01 -13.54
#